data_AF-A0A1Q8B487-F1
#
_entry.id   AF-A0A1Q8B487-F1
#
_cell.length_a   1.000
_cell.length_b   1.000
_cell.length_c   1.000
_cell.angle_alpha   90.00
_cell.angle_beta   90.00
_cell.angle_gamma   90.00
#
_symmetry.space_group_name_H-M   'P 1'
#
loop_
_entity.id
_entity.type
_entity.pdbx_description
1 polymer ?
#
loop_
_entity_poly.entity_id
_entity_poly.type
_entity_poly.pdbx_seq_one_letter_code
_entity_poly.pdbx_strand_id
1 'polypeptide(L)'
;MAERPVLVGLIPQAVVLDSGDQVSWISDAGNLRVEFDPNRCPFTSNIFQAPAGMRLLSGPPRPGTKPGSYRYKLWLNDQVVGQGEVILRDR
;
A
#
# COMPACT_ATOMS: atom_id res chain seq x y z
N MET A 1 -9.51 -19.13 25.21
CA MET A 1 -8.19 -18.90 24.60
C MET A 1 -8.46 -18.08 23.34
N ALA A 2 -8.01 -16.83 23.27
CA ALA A 2 -8.27 -16.00 22.09
C ALA A 2 -7.41 -16.52 20.93
N GLU A 3 -8.05 -17.01 19.88
CA GLU A 3 -7.36 -17.48 18.69
C GLU A 3 -6.53 -16.33 18.11
N ARG A 4 -5.23 -16.56 17.93
CA ARG A 4 -4.34 -15.60 17.27
C ARG A 4 -4.44 -15.86 15.77
N PRO A 5 -4.97 -14.93 14.96
CA PRO A 5 -5.07 -15.13 13.53
C PRO A 5 -3.68 -15.28 12.92
N VAL A 6 -3.49 -16.32 12.10
CA VAL A 6 -2.30 -16.48 11.26
C VAL A 6 -2.62 -15.90 9.89
N LEU A 7 -1.91 -14.84 9.51
CA LEU A 7 -2.02 -14.28 8.17
C LEU A 7 -1.18 -15.14 7.21
N VAL A 8 -1.82 -15.72 6.20
CA VAL A 8 -1.15 -16.36 5.07
C VAL A 8 -1.43 -15.53 3.83
N GLY A 9 -0.41 -14.89 3.27
CA GLY A 9 -0.56 -14.04 2.08
C GLY A 9 0.80 -13.53 1.60
N LEU A 10 0.83 -13.08 0.34
CA LEU A 10 2.01 -12.46 -0.24
C LEU A 10 1.90 -10.94 -0.08
N ILE A 11 2.83 -10.35 0.67
CA ILE A 11 2.98 -8.89 0.78
C ILE A 11 4.25 -8.54 0.00
N PRO A 12 4.14 -7.93 -1.20
CA PRO A 12 5.32 -7.50 -1.93
C PRO A 12 6.10 -6.51 -1.07
N GLN A 13 7.38 -6.82 -0.82
CA GLN A 13 8.23 -5.91 -0.04
C GLN A 13 8.51 -4.62 -0.82
N ALA A 14 8.65 -4.71 -2.14
CA ALA A 14 8.87 -3.58 -3.03
C ALA A 14 8.12 -3.75 -4.35
N VAL A 15 7.51 -2.68 -4.84
CA VAL A 15 6.93 -2.59 -6.19
C VAL A 15 7.52 -1.40 -6.92
N VAL A 16 7.89 -1.57 -8.19
CA VAL A 16 8.44 -0.50 -9.02
C VAL A 16 7.35 0.03 -9.94
N LEU A 17 7.22 1.35 -10.03
CA LEU A 17 6.26 2.02 -10.93
C LEU A 17 7.00 2.80 -12.01
N ASP A 18 6.54 2.61 -13.26
CA ASP A 18 6.85 3.47 -14.38
C ASP A 18 5.81 4.60 -14.50
N SER A 19 5.99 5.49 -15.48
CA SER A 19 5.13 6.66 -15.64
C SER A 19 3.69 6.28 -16.02
N GLY A 20 2.75 6.59 -15.14
CA GLY A 20 1.32 6.32 -15.35
C GLY A 20 0.83 5.04 -14.66
N ASP A 21 1.75 4.25 -14.12
CA ASP A 21 1.41 3.09 -13.31
C ASP A 21 0.76 3.50 -11.99
N GLN A 22 0.03 2.57 -11.40
CA GLN A 22 -0.53 2.68 -10.05
C GLN A 22 -0.40 1.34 -9.34
N VAL A 23 -0.37 1.38 -8.01
CA VAL A 23 -0.40 0.17 -7.20
C VAL A 23 -1.85 -0.23 -6.96
N SER A 24 -2.09 -1.54 -7.03
CA SER A 24 -3.34 -2.17 -6.66
C SER A 24 -3.11 -3.09 -5.46
N TRP A 25 -3.84 -2.87 -4.37
CA TRP A 25 -3.89 -3.81 -3.25
C TRP A 25 -5.28 -4.42 -3.15
N ILE A 26 -5.35 -5.69 -2.76
CA ILE A 26 -6.60 -6.41 -2.55
C ILE A 26 -6.41 -7.41 -1.42
N SER A 27 -7.46 -7.58 -0.61
CA SER A 27 -7.50 -8.57 0.45
C SER A 27 -8.93 -9.05 0.62
N ASP A 28 -9.12 -10.37 0.64
CA ASP A 28 -10.41 -10.99 0.96
C ASP A 28 -10.53 -11.29 2.46
N ALA A 29 -9.45 -11.09 3.22
CA ALA A 29 -9.35 -11.47 4.63
C ALA A 29 -9.90 -10.43 5.62
N GLY A 30 -10.21 -9.21 5.16
CA GLY A 30 -10.69 -8.14 6.04
C GLY A 30 -10.57 -6.75 5.43
N ASN A 31 -10.88 -5.74 6.25
CA ASN A 31 -10.75 -4.34 5.86
C ASN A 31 -9.27 -4.00 5.71
N LEU A 32 -8.88 -3.67 4.48
CA LEU A 32 -7.51 -3.35 4.12
C LEU A 32 -7.28 -1.85 4.30
N ARG A 33 -6.19 -1.49 4.98
CA ARG A 33 -5.69 -0.12 4.99
C ARG A 33 -4.21 -0.08 4.59
N VAL A 34 -3.88 0.80 3.67
CA VAL A 34 -2.51 1.14 3.28
C VAL A 34 -2.21 2.54 3.78
N GLU A 35 -1.11 2.70 4.50
CA GLU A 35 -0.74 3.97 5.11
C GLU A 35 0.72 4.32 4.81
N PHE A 36 0.92 5.37 4.03
CA PHE A 36 2.20 6.01 3.80
C PHE A 36 2.49 7.05 4.87
N ASP A 37 3.78 7.36 5.05
CA ASP A 37 4.19 8.54 5.81
C ASP A 37 3.55 9.80 5.19
N PRO A 38 2.84 10.64 5.97
CA PRO A 38 2.18 11.85 5.47
C PRO A 38 3.11 12.83 4.75
N ASN A 39 4.38 12.90 5.18
CA ASN A 39 5.40 13.76 4.59
C ASN A 39 6.15 13.08 3.44
N ARG A 40 5.94 11.77 3.24
CA ARG A 40 6.68 10.94 2.29
C ARG A 40 5.77 9.94 1.59
N CYS A 41 4.74 10.47 0.94
CA CYS A 41 3.81 9.74 0.07
C CYS A 41 3.91 10.24 -1.38
N PRO A 42 3.93 9.37 -2.40
CA PRO A 42 3.95 9.79 -3.81
C PRO A 42 2.56 10.05 -4.39
N PHE A 43 1.48 9.68 -3.69
CA PHE A 43 0.11 9.68 -4.21
C PHE A 43 -0.75 10.82 -3.64
N THR A 44 -1.96 11.03 -4.17
CA THR A 44 -2.87 12.09 -3.72
C THR A 44 -3.35 11.93 -2.27
N SER A 45 -3.47 10.69 -1.80
CA SER A 45 -3.72 10.36 -0.39
C SER A 45 -2.53 9.59 0.18
N ASN A 46 -2.24 9.76 1.47
CA ASN A 46 -1.33 8.89 2.20
C ASN A 46 -2.05 7.73 2.90
N ILE A 47 -3.38 7.73 2.94
CA ILE A 47 -4.20 6.65 3.52
C ILE A 47 -5.19 6.14 2.48
N PHE A 48 -5.19 4.84 2.25
CA PHE A 48 -6.13 4.14 1.38
C PHE A 48 -6.84 3.07 2.19
N GLN A 49 -8.16 2.96 2.06
CA GLN A 49 -8.96 1.99 2.81
C GLN A 49 -10.05 1.37 1.94
N ALA A 50 -10.20 0.05 2.01
CA ALA A 50 -11.28 -0.66 1.36
C ALA A 50 -11.76 -1.83 2.22
N PRO A 51 -13.05 -2.20 2.11
CA PRO A 51 -13.54 -3.41 2.72
C PRO A 51 -12.96 -4.66 2.04
N ALA A 52 -13.13 -5.81 2.68
CA ALA A 52 -12.72 -7.09 2.12
C ALA A 52 -13.30 -7.32 0.72
N GLY A 53 -12.50 -7.89 -0.18
CA GLY A 53 -12.88 -8.18 -1.57
C GLY A 53 -12.86 -6.97 -2.51
N MET A 54 -12.66 -5.75 -2.00
CA MET A 54 -12.52 -4.56 -2.84
C MET A 54 -11.06 -4.22 -3.13
N ARG A 55 -10.81 -3.77 -4.36
CA ARG A 55 -9.49 -3.35 -4.81
C ARG A 55 -9.23 -1.90 -4.40
N LEU A 56 -8.11 -1.70 -3.71
CA LEU A 56 -7.53 -0.38 -3.46
C LEU A 56 -6.61 0.01 -4.60
N LEU A 57 -6.85 1.20 -5.15
CA LEU A 57 -6.03 1.78 -6.20
C LEU A 57 -5.38 3.06 -5.67
N SER A 58 -4.06 3.17 -5.81
CA SER A 58 -3.34 4.38 -5.39
C SER A 58 -3.63 5.60 -6.27
N GLY A 59 -4.07 5.36 -7.51
CA GLY A 59 -3.89 6.30 -8.60
C GLY A 59 -2.40 6.45 -8.99
N PRO A 60 -2.11 7.18 -10.07
CA PRO A 60 -0.72 7.43 -10.47
C PRO A 60 -0.01 8.32 -9.44
N PRO A 61 1.33 8.21 -9.31
CA PRO A 61 2.12 9.17 -8.56
C PRO A 61 1.84 10.61 -8.99
N ARG A 62 1.83 11.55 -8.05
CA ARG A 62 1.59 12.96 -8.35
C ARG A 62 2.67 13.50 -9.29
N PRO A 63 2.32 14.37 -10.25
CA PRO A 63 3.33 15.05 -11.08
C PRO A 63 4.38 15.76 -10.22
N GLY A 64 5.65 15.68 -10.63
CA GLY A 64 6.78 16.30 -9.91
C GLY A 64 7.23 15.55 -8.65
N THR A 65 6.64 14.39 -8.34
CA THR A 65 7.15 13.50 -7.29
C THR A 65 8.55 13.02 -7.66
N LYS A 66 9.49 13.13 -6.72
CA LYS A 66 10.89 12.74 -6.95
C LYS A 66 11.00 11.22 -7.13
N PRO A 67 11.95 10.73 -7.95
CA PRO A 67 12.30 9.32 -7.95
C PRO A 67 12.75 8.86 -6.56
N GLY A 68 12.50 7.59 -6.23
CA GLY A 68 12.94 7.00 -4.96
C GLY A 68 11.96 6.00 -4.36
N SER A 69 12.31 5.49 -3.17
CA SER A 69 11.49 4.53 -2.40
C SER A 69 10.55 5.26 -1.44
N TYR A 70 9.28 4.86 -1.44
CA TYR A 70 8.19 5.35 -0.61
C TYR A 70 7.60 4.19 0.19
N ARG A 71 7.85 4.17 1.50
CA ARG A 71 7.41 3.08 2.37
C ARG A 71 5.99 3.29 2.87
N TYR A 72 5.27 2.19 3.06
CA TYR A 72 3.94 2.16 3.66
C TYR A 72 3.78 1.01 4.65
N LYS A 73 2.84 1.17 5.57
CA LYS A 73 2.33 0.10 6.45
C LYS A 73 1.08 -0.51 5.83
N LEU A 74 0.96 -1.82 5.97
CA LEU A 74 -0.23 -2.57 5.61
C LEU A 74 -0.98 -2.95 6.89
N TRP A 75 -2.27 -2.65 6.90
CA TRP A 75 -3.16 -2.91 8.02
C TRP A 75 -4.31 -3.80 7.56
N LEU A 76 -4.70 -4.74 8.41
CA LEU A 76 -5.89 -5.57 8.24
C LEU A 76 -6.71 -5.50 9.53
N ASN A 77 -7.96 -5.05 9.45
CA ASN A 77 -8.85 -4.90 10.62
C ASN A 77 -8.16 -4.15 11.79
N ASP A 78 -7.52 -3.01 11.47
CA ASP A 78 -6.76 -2.17 12.41
C ASP A 78 -5.52 -2.77 13.06
N GLN A 79 -5.06 -3.94 12.61
CA GLN A 79 -3.77 -4.51 13.01
C GLN A 79 -2.73 -4.32 11.90
N VAL A 80 -1.52 -3.86 12.26
CA VAL A 80 -0.40 -3.82 11.31
C VAL A 80 0.01 -5.26 11.00
N VAL A 81 -0.08 -5.63 9.73
CA VAL A 81 0.26 -6.96 9.25
C VAL A 81 1.56 -7.00 8.46
N GLY A 82 2.07 -5.85 8.05
CA GLY A 82 3.33 -5.77 7.33
C GLY A 82 3.66 -4.37 6.85
N GLN A 83 4.68 -4.29 6.02
CA GLN A 83 5.13 -3.08 5.35
C GLN A 83 5.55 -3.41 3.91
N GLY A 84 5.48 -2.42 3.04
CA GLY A 84 6.03 -2.49 1.70
C GLY A 84 6.59 -1.15 1.26
N GLU A 85 7.16 -1.13 0.07
CA GLU A 85 7.64 0.10 -0.54
C GLU A 85 7.26 0.20 -2.01
N VAL A 86 7.03 1.44 -2.44
CA VAL A 86 6.85 1.79 -3.84
C VAL A 86 8.10 2.51 -4.30
N ILE A 87 8.75 2.01 -5.35
CA ILE A 87 9.93 2.60 -5.96
C ILE A 87 9.49 3.30 -7.24
N LEU A 88 9.67 4.61 -7.29
CA LEU A 88 9.51 5.38 -8.51
C LEU A 88 10.85 5.46 -9.23
N ARG A 89 10.90 5.01 -10.49
CA ARG A 89 12.08 5.19 -11.33
C ARG A 89 12.22 6.65 -11.75
N ASP A 90 13.46 7.03 -12.01
CA ASP A 90 13.72 8.26 -12.77
C ASP A 90 13.25 8.06 -14.20
N ARG A 91 12.67 9.10 -14.79
CA ARG A 91 12.18 9.03 -16.18
C ARG A 91 13.33 9.13 -17.16
#